data_AF-G1NQK3-F1
#
_entry.id   AF-G1NQK3-F1
#
_cell.length_a   1.000
_cell.length_b   1.000
_cell.length_c   1.000
_cell.angle_alpha   90.00
_cell.angle_beta   90.00
_cell.angle_gamma   90.00
#
_symmetry.space_group_name_H-M   'P 1'
#
loop_
_entity.id
_entity.type
_entity.pdbx_description
1 polymer ?
#
loop_
_entity_poly.entity_id
_entity_poly.type
_entity_poly.pdbx_seq_one_letter_code
_entity_poly.pdbx_strand_id
1 'polypeptide(L)'
;MQGSIAAQAFSFDQQFKPYQKDEFVMAFFNDQNVISNLKLLSASGQWTTLDSKVTKIEATLVPCTQTSMSFFDRLYTEGVVRENGVIVKCYDEYYDDILISDELRKVLLLEDSDHYDIFSESDRKEFLFCLFKHLCIGGTLCQFEDVLDPYLETTKALYKDLVSVQKNPETKEISITSTVFRVSAYVSINFWYRILLEEDNLKILNLYLHILHFKELFFHSCF
;
A
#
# COMPACT_ATOMS: atom_id res chain seq x y z
N MET A 1 -8.55 8.23 17.08
CA MET A 1 -8.79 7.48 15.82
C MET A 1 -8.16 6.10 15.97
N GLN A 2 -8.96 5.06 16.10
CA GLN A 2 -8.50 3.67 15.93
C GLN A 2 -8.49 3.41 14.42
N GLY A 3 -7.47 3.93 13.74
CA GLY A 3 -7.22 3.64 12.33
C GLY A 3 -6.33 2.41 12.21
N SER A 4 -6.66 1.50 11.29
CA SER A 4 -5.85 0.31 10.97
C SER A 4 -4.65 0.64 10.07
N ILE A 5 -4.60 1.88 9.58
CA ILE A 5 -3.56 2.43 8.71
C ILE A 5 -2.72 3.42 9.52
N ALA A 6 -1.40 3.27 9.46
CA ALA A 6 -0.47 4.25 10.02
C ALA A 6 0.65 4.54 9.00
N ALA A 7 0.95 5.83 8.84
CA ALA A 7 2.16 6.32 8.21
C ALA A 7 3.18 6.69 9.31
N GLN A 8 4.39 6.15 9.23
CA GLN A 8 5.47 6.45 10.18
C GLN A 8 6.72 6.89 9.43
N ALA A 9 7.32 7.99 9.86
CA ALA A 9 8.49 8.58 9.23
C ALA A 9 9.75 8.33 10.08
N PHE A 10 10.82 7.85 9.45
CA PHE A 10 12.14 7.69 10.06
C PHE A 10 13.17 8.39 9.19
N SER A 11 14.10 9.13 9.79
CA SER A 11 15.18 9.75 9.04
C SER A 11 16.42 8.88 9.04
N PHE A 12 17.11 8.77 7.90
CA PHE A 12 18.40 8.07 7.79
C PHE A 12 19.43 8.95 7.07
N ASP A 13 20.64 9.00 7.62
CA ASP A 13 21.69 9.91 7.12
C ASP A 13 22.70 9.25 6.18
N GLN A 14 22.55 7.96 5.90
CA GLN A 14 23.50 7.19 5.11
C GLN A 14 23.20 7.28 3.61
N GLN A 15 24.19 7.00 2.76
CA GLN A 15 23.94 6.90 1.32
C GLN A 15 23.12 5.65 1.03
N PHE A 16 21.99 5.81 0.34
CA PHE A 16 21.18 4.71 -0.14
C PHE A 16 21.38 4.51 -1.65
N LYS A 17 21.53 3.25 -2.06
CA LYS A 17 21.54 2.85 -3.46
C LYS A 17 20.49 1.76 -3.68
N PRO A 18 19.59 1.87 -4.68
CA PRO A 18 18.49 0.94 -4.86
C PRO A 18 18.89 -0.54 -4.95
N TYR A 19 20.06 -0.86 -5.49
CA TYR A 19 20.56 -2.23 -5.60
C TYR A 19 21.00 -2.84 -4.26
N GLN A 20 21.24 -2.03 -3.22
CA GLN A 20 21.53 -2.48 -1.86
C GLN A 20 20.27 -2.49 -0.97
N LYS A 21 19.08 -2.53 -1.58
CA LYS A 21 17.79 -2.49 -0.86
C LYS A 21 17.73 -3.51 0.27
N ASP A 22 18.22 -4.73 0.07
CA ASP A 22 18.07 -5.80 1.05
C ASP A 22 18.97 -5.57 2.28
N GLU A 23 20.23 -5.16 2.06
CA GLU A 23 21.15 -4.76 3.13
C GLU A 23 20.61 -3.57 3.90
N PHE A 24 20.11 -2.56 3.19
CA PHE A 24 19.55 -1.35 3.78
C PHE A 24 18.32 -1.65 4.64
N VAL A 25 17.36 -2.39 4.09
CA VAL A 25 16.13 -2.78 4.80
C VAL A 25 16.48 -3.64 6.02
N MET A 26 17.37 -4.62 5.88
CA MET A 26 17.83 -5.45 7.00
C MET A 26 18.48 -4.60 8.11
N ALA A 27 19.34 -3.64 7.74
CA ALA A 27 19.98 -2.74 8.69
C ALA A 27 18.97 -1.82 9.37
N PHE A 28 18.02 -1.26 8.62
CA PHE A 28 16.94 -0.42 9.13
C PHE A 28 16.11 -1.15 10.18
N PHE A 29 15.59 -2.34 9.87
CA PHE A 29 14.75 -3.11 10.79
C PHE A 29 15.51 -3.65 12.01
N ASN A 30 16.85 -3.65 11.97
CA ASN A 30 17.70 -4.04 13.10
C ASN A 30 18.30 -2.84 13.84
N ASP A 31 17.97 -1.61 13.46
CA ASP A 31 18.36 -0.41 14.20
C ASP A 31 17.57 -0.32 15.51
N GLN A 32 18.25 0.04 16.60
CA GLN A 32 17.63 0.05 17.93
C GLN A 32 16.50 1.08 18.05
N ASN A 33 16.61 2.23 17.36
CA ASN A 33 15.56 3.24 17.37
C ASN A 33 14.32 2.71 16.63
N VAL A 34 14.53 2.05 15.49
CA VAL A 34 13.46 1.42 14.71
C VAL A 34 12.77 0.32 15.51
N ILE A 35 13.53 -0.61 16.11
CA ILE A 35 12.97 -1.71 16.92
C ILE A 35 12.07 -1.17 18.04
N SER A 36 12.50 -0.09 18.70
CA SER A 36 11.81 0.49 19.85
C SER A 36 10.66 1.45 19.51
N ASN A 37 10.57 1.94 18.27
CA ASN A 37 9.58 2.97 17.91
C ASN A 37 8.68 2.61 16.73
N LEU A 38 9.08 1.66 15.87
CA LEU A 38 8.25 1.23 14.75
C LEU A 38 7.02 0.51 15.29
N LYS A 39 5.88 1.18 15.16
CA LYS A 39 4.58 0.65 15.56
C LYS A 39 4.04 -0.28 14.48
N LEU A 40 3.63 -1.46 14.88
CA LEU A 40 3.02 -2.48 14.07
C LEU A 40 1.68 -2.83 14.69
N LEU A 41 0.68 -3.16 13.88
CA LEU A 41 -0.58 -3.66 14.42
C LEU A 41 -0.46 -5.17 14.60
N SER A 42 -0.69 -5.65 15.82
CA SER A 42 -0.71 -7.07 16.14
C SER A 42 -1.95 -7.75 15.54
N ALA A 43 -1.94 -9.09 15.50
CA ALA A 43 -3.13 -9.88 15.14
C ALA A 43 -4.33 -9.62 16.06
N SER A 44 -4.09 -9.16 17.29
CA SER A 44 -5.14 -8.75 18.25
C SER A 44 -5.67 -7.34 18.02
N GLY A 45 -5.22 -6.63 16.97
CA GLY A 45 -5.63 -5.26 16.67
C GLY A 45 -5.04 -4.22 17.61
N GLN A 46 -3.97 -4.55 18.32
CA GLN A 46 -3.28 -3.63 19.23
C GLN A 46 -1.97 -3.15 18.60
N TRP A 47 -1.70 -1.85 18.74
CA TRP A 47 -0.42 -1.29 18.31
C TRP A 47 0.68 -1.75 19.27
N THR A 48 1.71 -2.39 18.72
CA THR A 48 2.91 -2.89 19.42
C THR A 48 4.17 -2.44 18.69
N THR A 49 5.33 -2.57 19.32
CA THR A 49 6.64 -2.38 18.68
C THR A 49 7.19 -3.71 18.17
N LEU A 50 8.26 -3.66 17.38
CA LEU A 50 8.91 -4.87 16.84
C LEU A 50 9.51 -5.75 17.95
N ASP A 51 9.96 -5.13 19.04
CA ASP A 51 10.45 -5.73 20.31
C ASP A 51 11.59 -6.77 20.18
N SER A 52 12.09 -7.01 18.98
CA SER A 52 13.02 -8.08 18.67
C SER A 52 13.67 -7.88 17.31
N LYS A 53 14.76 -8.61 17.07
CA LYS A 53 15.54 -8.49 15.84
C LYS A 53 14.87 -9.22 14.69
N VAL A 54 14.93 -8.60 13.51
CA VAL A 54 14.47 -9.19 12.27
C VAL A 54 15.55 -10.12 11.74
N THR A 55 15.17 -11.36 11.42
CA THR A 55 16.07 -12.43 10.97
C THR A 55 16.04 -12.63 9.47
N LYS A 56 14.92 -12.30 8.82
CA LYS A 56 14.77 -12.36 7.37
C LYS A 56 13.95 -11.17 6.90
N ILE A 57 14.28 -10.67 5.72
CA ILE A 57 13.54 -9.61 5.02
C ILE A 57 13.35 -9.99 3.56
N GLU A 58 12.22 -9.58 2.99
CA GLU A 58 11.95 -9.65 1.56
C GLU A 58 11.50 -8.26 1.11
N ALA A 59 12.33 -7.58 0.32
CA ALA A 59 12.01 -6.27 -0.24
C ALA A 59 11.80 -6.38 -1.76
N THR A 60 10.64 -5.96 -2.24
CA THR A 60 10.29 -5.94 -3.66
C THR A 60 10.05 -4.51 -4.12
N LEU A 61 10.63 -4.12 -5.26
CA LEU A 61 10.41 -2.78 -5.81
C LEU A 61 8.97 -2.67 -6.30
N VAL A 62 8.29 -1.59 -5.90
CA VAL A 62 6.95 -1.25 -6.36
C VAL A 62 7.07 -0.11 -7.36
N PRO A 63 6.64 -0.27 -8.62
CA PRO A 63 6.58 0.81 -9.59
C PRO A 63 5.84 2.03 -9.02
N CYS A 64 6.46 3.20 -9.15
CA CYS A 64 5.88 4.46 -8.71
C CYS A 64 6.14 5.50 -9.80
N THR A 65 5.37 5.41 -10.88
CA THR A 65 5.60 6.18 -12.10
C THR A 65 4.43 7.10 -12.46
N GLN A 66 3.24 6.85 -11.92
CA GLN A 66 2.03 7.61 -12.23
C GLN A 66 2.04 9.02 -11.63
N THR A 67 2.03 10.04 -12.48
CA THR A 67 1.99 11.45 -12.07
C THR A 67 0.61 12.10 -12.13
N SER A 68 -0.40 11.36 -12.62
CA SER A 68 -1.74 11.88 -12.88
C SER A 68 -2.82 10.92 -12.39
N MET A 69 -3.91 11.48 -11.84
CA MET A 69 -5.11 10.73 -11.47
C MET A 69 -5.93 10.28 -12.69
N SER A 70 -5.64 10.81 -13.89
CA SER A 70 -6.26 10.35 -15.14
C SER A 70 -6.03 8.87 -15.42
N PHE A 71 -5.09 8.25 -14.70
CA PHE A 71 -4.91 6.80 -14.63
C PHE A 71 -6.22 6.05 -14.33
N PHE A 72 -7.11 6.63 -13.54
CA PHE A 72 -8.40 6.06 -13.14
C PHE A 72 -9.59 6.47 -14.04
N ASP A 73 -9.39 7.33 -15.05
CA ASP A 73 -10.48 7.78 -15.94
C ASP A 73 -11.16 6.61 -16.66
N ARG A 74 -10.41 5.51 -16.85
CA ARG A 74 -10.91 4.26 -17.41
C ARG A 74 -12.08 3.62 -16.64
N LEU A 75 -12.21 3.93 -15.34
CA LEU A 75 -13.37 3.49 -14.55
C LEU A 75 -14.69 4.10 -15.07
N TYR A 76 -14.63 5.31 -15.63
CA TYR A 76 -15.79 5.95 -16.26
C TYR A 76 -16.00 5.42 -17.67
N THR A 77 -14.93 5.29 -18.47
CA THR A 77 -15.06 4.89 -19.88
C THR A 77 -15.56 3.46 -20.05
N GLU A 78 -15.16 2.56 -19.14
CA GLU A 78 -15.55 1.15 -19.16
C GLU A 78 -16.84 0.86 -18.37
N GLY A 79 -17.52 1.89 -17.86
CA GLY A 79 -18.84 1.75 -17.24
C GLY A 79 -18.86 1.16 -15.83
N VAL A 80 -17.70 1.07 -15.15
CA VAL A 80 -17.61 0.71 -13.72
C VAL A 80 -18.25 1.80 -12.86
N VAL A 81 -18.14 3.04 -13.30
CA VAL A 81 -18.70 4.24 -12.68
C VAL A 81 -19.52 5.02 -13.69
N ARG A 82 -20.70 5.49 -13.26
CA ARG A 82 -21.59 6.30 -14.09
C ARG A 82 -21.04 7.72 -14.28
N GLU A 83 -21.55 8.44 -15.28
CA GLU A 83 -21.16 9.84 -15.56
C GLU A 83 -21.31 10.78 -14.36
N ASN A 84 -22.23 10.48 -13.43
CA ASN A 84 -22.45 11.24 -12.20
C ASN A 84 -21.57 10.81 -11.02
N GLY A 85 -20.59 9.93 -11.24
CA GLY A 85 -19.67 9.45 -10.22
C GLY A 85 -20.20 8.29 -9.36
N VAL A 86 -21.45 7.85 -9.56
CA VAL A 86 -22.03 6.72 -8.82
C VAL A 86 -21.43 5.40 -9.30
N ILE A 87 -20.93 4.59 -8.37
CA ILE A 87 -20.36 3.28 -8.63
C ILE A 87 -21.49 2.30 -8.99
N VAL A 88 -21.31 1.54 -10.07
CA VAL A 88 -22.31 0.56 -10.51
C VAL A 88 -22.39 -0.59 -9.52
N LYS A 89 -23.59 -0.84 -8.97
CA LYS A 89 -23.86 -1.94 -8.05
C LYS A 89 -23.95 -3.27 -8.79
N CYS A 90 -23.57 -4.35 -8.12
CA CYS A 90 -23.71 -5.71 -8.60
C CYS A 90 -24.44 -6.59 -7.56
N TYR A 91 -24.63 -7.87 -7.88
CA TYR A 91 -25.10 -8.82 -6.87
C TYR A 91 -24.04 -9.03 -5.81
N ASP A 92 -24.49 -9.20 -4.57
CA ASP A 92 -23.63 -9.47 -3.43
C ASP A 92 -22.92 -10.81 -3.60
N GLU A 93 -21.60 -10.78 -3.54
CA GLU A 93 -20.73 -11.95 -3.51
C GLU A 93 -19.64 -11.76 -2.46
N TYR A 94 -19.08 -12.86 -1.98
CA TYR A 94 -18.01 -12.84 -0.98
C TYR A 94 -16.72 -13.37 -1.60
N TYR A 95 -15.63 -12.63 -1.38
CA TYR A 95 -14.28 -13.02 -1.76
C TYR A 95 -13.36 -12.82 -0.54
N ASP A 96 -12.78 -13.91 0.00
CA ASP A 96 -11.94 -13.88 1.19
C ASP A 96 -12.54 -13.05 2.35
N ASP A 97 -13.80 -13.33 2.70
CA ASP A 97 -14.60 -12.63 3.72
C ASP A 97 -14.90 -11.14 3.43
N ILE A 98 -14.53 -10.63 2.25
CA ILE A 98 -14.88 -9.29 1.78
C ILE A 98 -16.19 -9.35 1.00
N LEU A 99 -17.19 -8.57 1.42
CA LEU A 99 -18.42 -8.36 0.67
C LEU A 99 -18.15 -7.47 -0.55
N ILE A 100 -18.42 -8.02 -1.73
CA ILE A 100 -18.40 -7.33 -3.00
C ILE A 100 -19.85 -7.07 -3.42
N SER A 101 -20.22 -5.80 -3.49
CA SER A 101 -21.58 -5.34 -3.84
C SER A 101 -21.57 -4.30 -4.98
N ASP A 102 -20.41 -4.07 -5.59
CA ASP A 102 -20.24 -3.16 -6.71
C ASP A 102 -19.12 -3.58 -7.67
N GLU A 103 -19.22 -3.06 -8.90
CA GLU A 103 -18.28 -3.32 -9.99
C GLU A 103 -16.88 -2.80 -9.68
N LEU A 104 -16.74 -1.75 -8.86
CA LEU A 104 -15.42 -1.24 -8.47
C LEU A 104 -14.65 -2.30 -7.68
N ARG A 105 -15.27 -2.94 -6.67
CA ARG A 105 -14.61 -4.00 -5.91
C ARG A 105 -14.32 -5.24 -6.76
N LYS A 106 -15.20 -5.59 -7.70
CA LYS A 106 -14.94 -6.66 -8.68
C LYS A 106 -13.67 -6.40 -9.48
N VAL A 107 -13.55 -5.22 -10.08
CA VAL A 107 -12.33 -4.81 -10.82
C VAL A 107 -11.08 -4.95 -9.95
N LEU A 108 -11.17 -4.55 -8.68
CA LEU A 108 -10.01 -4.53 -7.78
C LEU A 108 -9.61 -5.90 -7.24
N LEU A 109 -10.56 -6.83 -7.08
CA LEU A 109 -10.37 -8.12 -6.38
C LEU A 109 -10.46 -9.35 -7.29
N LEU A 110 -11.39 -9.38 -8.23
CA LEU A 110 -11.75 -10.60 -8.97
C LEU A 110 -11.07 -10.65 -10.33
N GLU A 111 -10.13 -11.59 -10.49
CA GLU A 111 -9.38 -11.82 -11.73
C GLU A 111 -10.25 -12.30 -12.90
N ASP A 112 -11.41 -12.88 -12.59
CA ASP A 112 -12.40 -13.37 -13.54
C ASP A 112 -13.52 -12.35 -13.84
N SER A 113 -13.44 -11.13 -13.30
CA SER A 113 -14.39 -10.06 -13.63
C SER A 113 -14.25 -9.61 -15.08
N ASP A 114 -15.38 -9.34 -15.74
CA ASP A 114 -15.44 -8.75 -17.09
C ASP A 114 -14.61 -7.46 -17.23
N HIS A 115 -14.46 -6.70 -16.14
CA HIS A 115 -13.73 -5.44 -16.10
C HIS A 115 -12.32 -5.56 -15.47
N TYR A 116 -11.81 -6.77 -15.20
CA TYR A 116 -10.48 -6.91 -14.60
C TYR A 116 -9.39 -6.33 -15.51
N ASP A 117 -9.46 -6.59 -16.81
CA ASP A 117 -8.40 -6.20 -17.74
C ASP A 117 -8.37 -4.71 -18.11
N ILE A 118 -9.28 -3.89 -17.55
CA ILE A 118 -9.21 -2.43 -17.73
C ILE A 118 -7.91 -1.87 -17.15
N PHE A 119 -7.34 -2.52 -16.12
CA PHE A 119 -6.00 -2.25 -15.61
C PHE A 119 -5.10 -3.45 -15.93
N SER A 120 -4.02 -3.18 -16.67
CA SER A 120 -3.01 -4.19 -16.99
C SER A 120 -2.31 -4.73 -15.73
N GLU A 121 -1.63 -5.88 -15.85
CA GLU A 121 -0.80 -6.39 -14.74
C GLU A 121 0.25 -5.39 -14.23
N SER A 122 0.81 -4.56 -15.12
CA SER A 122 1.75 -3.50 -14.73
C SER A 122 1.03 -2.37 -14.00
N ASP A 123 -0.15 -1.96 -14.47
CA ASP A 123 -0.97 -0.93 -13.81
C ASP A 123 -1.34 -1.35 -12.39
N ARG A 124 -1.71 -2.63 -12.21
CA ARG A 124 -2.08 -3.20 -10.90
C ARG A 124 -0.94 -3.23 -9.89
N LYS A 125 0.31 -3.17 -10.36
CA LYS A 125 1.52 -3.12 -9.53
C LYS A 125 1.97 -1.70 -9.22
N GLU A 126 1.39 -0.67 -9.85
CA GLU A 126 1.73 0.73 -9.56
C GLU A 126 1.31 1.11 -8.14
N PHE A 127 2.19 1.85 -7.45
CA PHE A 127 1.96 2.30 -6.08
C PHE A 127 0.66 3.10 -5.94
N LEU A 128 0.35 3.95 -6.93
CA LEU A 128 -0.89 4.72 -6.96
C LEU A 128 -2.13 3.79 -6.98
N PHE A 129 -2.09 2.73 -7.79
CA PHE A 129 -3.16 1.74 -7.84
C PHE A 129 -3.29 0.99 -6.52
N CYS A 130 -2.16 0.58 -5.92
CA CYS A 130 -2.17 -0.13 -4.64
C CYS A 130 -2.80 0.69 -3.51
N LEU A 131 -2.49 1.98 -3.40
CA LEU A 131 -3.11 2.88 -2.41
C LEU A 131 -4.62 3.02 -2.66
N PHE A 132 -5.02 3.25 -3.90
CA PHE A 132 -6.42 3.35 -4.28
C PHE A 132 -7.19 2.08 -3.94
N LYS A 133 -6.65 0.92 -4.32
CA LYS A 133 -7.21 -0.40 -4.00
C LYS A 133 -7.42 -0.58 -2.49
N HIS A 134 -6.42 -0.21 -1.69
CA HIS A 134 -6.50 -0.33 -0.24
C HIS A 134 -7.60 0.56 0.36
N LEU A 135 -7.76 1.79 -0.13
CA LEU A 135 -8.83 2.69 0.29
C LEU A 135 -10.23 2.18 -0.09
N CYS A 136 -10.38 1.60 -1.28
CA CYS A 136 -11.67 1.11 -1.79
C CYS A 136 -12.14 -0.18 -1.10
N ILE A 137 -11.21 -1.09 -0.81
CA ILE A 137 -11.49 -2.32 -0.04
C ILE A 137 -11.72 -1.97 1.43
N GLY A 138 -10.96 -0.99 1.95
CA GLY A 138 -11.07 -0.56 3.34
C GLY A 138 -10.52 -1.60 4.32
N GLY A 139 -10.98 -1.52 5.57
CA GLY A 139 -10.64 -2.47 6.63
C GLY A 139 -11.89 -2.95 7.36
N THR A 140 -11.71 -3.57 8.54
CA THR A 140 -12.78 -4.26 9.30
C THR A 140 -14.03 -3.42 9.62
N LEU A 141 -13.94 -2.09 9.56
CA LEU A 141 -15.06 -1.18 9.83
C LEU A 141 -15.78 -0.67 8.56
N CYS A 142 -15.53 -1.28 7.39
CA CYS A 142 -16.25 -1.12 6.10
C CYS A 142 -16.91 0.25 5.88
N GLN A 143 -16.10 1.28 5.56
CA GLN A 143 -16.61 2.60 5.15
C GLN A 143 -16.70 2.66 3.63
N PHE A 144 -17.73 2.00 3.09
CA PHE A 144 -17.96 1.98 1.66
C PHE A 144 -18.68 3.24 1.20
N GLU A 145 -18.17 3.84 0.13
CA GLU A 145 -18.79 4.96 -0.55
C GLU A 145 -19.56 4.46 -1.78
N ASP A 146 -20.71 5.08 -2.05
CA ASP A 146 -21.50 4.79 -3.27
C ASP A 146 -21.02 5.59 -4.49
N VAL A 147 -20.10 6.54 -4.28
CA VAL A 147 -19.53 7.42 -5.29
C VAL A 147 -18.01 7.31 -5.32
N LEU A 148 -17.42 7.48 -6.50
CA LEU A 148 -15.98 7.29 -6.71
C LEU A 148 -15.12 8.45 -6.18
N ASP A 149 -15.61 9.69 -6.26
CA ASP A 149 -14.82 10.90 -5.97
C ASP A 149 -14.13 10.92 -4.60
N PRO A 150 -14.76 10.51 -3.48
CA PRO A 150 -14.09 10.47 -2.18
C PRO A 150 -12.86 9.57 -2.16
N TYR A 151 -12.89 8.43 -2.89
CA TYR A 151 -11.74 7.55 -3.01
C TYR A 151 -10.63 8.20 -3.82
N LEU A 152 -10.95 8.85 -4.94
CA LEU A 152 -9.95 9.52 -5.78
C LEU A 152 -9.28 10.68 -5.06
N GLU A 153 -10.05 11.55 -4.39
CA GLU A 153 -9.49 12.70 -3.67
C GLU A 153 -8.67 12.26 -2.46
N THR A 154 -9.11 11.24 -1.71
CA THR A 154 -8.32 10.69 -0.60
C THR A 154 -7.03 10.03 -1.09
N THR A 155 -7.10 9.25 -2.17
CA THR A 155 -5.92 8.63 -2.80
C THR A 155 -4.93 9.70 -3.25
N LYS A 156 -5.41 10.75 -3.93
CA LYS A 156 -4.59 11.85 -4.43
C LYS A 156 -3.93 12.63 -3.30
N ALA A 157 -4.65 12.93 -2.23
CA ALA A 157 -4.09 13.59 -1.05
C ALA A 157 -2.99 12.72 -0.42
N LEU A 158 -3.28 11.44 -0.15
CA LEU A 158 -2.30 10.51 0.42
C LEU A 158 -1.08 10.32 -0.48
N TYR A 159 -1.28 10.17 -1.79
CA TYR A 159 -0.20 9.98 -2.74
C TYR A 159 0.72 11.21 -2.80
N LYS A 160 0.16 12.43 -2.75
CA LYS A 160 0.94 13.67 -2.69
C LYS A 160 1.74 13.84 -1.41
N ASP A 161 1.19 13.38 -0.29
CA ASP A 161 1.88 13.45 1.00
C ASP A 161 3.03 12.44 1.08
N LEU A 162 2.91 11.31 0.39
CA LEU A 162 3.93 10.26 0.37
C LEU A 162 5.01 10.53 -0.68
N VAL A 163 4.63 10.88 -1.91
CA VAL A 163 5.53 10.88 -3.07
C VAL A 163 6.14 12.25 -3.36
N SER A 164 7.45 12.29 -3.61
CA SER A 164 8.15 13.48 -4.11
C SER A 164 8.35 13.43 -5.61
N VAL A 165 8.15 14.59 -6.23
CA VAL A 165 8.32 14.80 -7.66
C VAL A 165 9.36 15.87 -7.94
N GLN A 166 10.03 15.74 -9.07
CA GLN A 166 10.92 16.74 -9.60
C GLN A 166 10.43 17.17 -10.98
N LYS A 167 10.58 18.46 -11.27
CA LYS A 167 10.33 19.00 -12.60
C LYS A 167 11.65 19.13 -13.35
N ASN A 168 11.73 18.57 -14.54
CA ASN A 168 12.88 18.74 -15.41
C ASN A 168 12.95 20.21 -15.88
N PRO A 169 14.07 20.92 -15.68
CA PRO A 169 14.20 22.34 -16.03
C PRO A 169 14.12 22.60 -17.53
N GLU A 170 14.52 21.64 -18.38
CA GLU A 170 14.53 21.78 -19.83
C GLU A 170 13.20 21.35 -20.46
N THR A 171 12.73 20.14 -20.15
CA THR A 171 11.53 19.57 -20.77
C THR A 171 10.23 20.01 -20.11
N LYS A 172 10.30 20.59 -18.90
CA LYS A 172 9.15 20.92 -18.02
C LYS A 172 8.31 19.71 -17.60
N GLU A 173 8.76 18.50 -17.91
CA GLU A 173 8.11 17.25 -17.54
C GLU A 173 8.29 16.98 -16.04
N ILE A 174 7.27 16.40 -15.42
CA ILE A 174 7.28 16.04 -14.01
C ILE A 174 7.59 14.54 -13.92
N SER A 175 8.59 14.20 -13.12
CA SER A 175 8.99 12.81 -12.84
C SER A 175 9.03 12.54 -11.35
N ILE A 176 8.69 11.32 -10.95
CA ILE A 176 8.77 10.88 -9.55
C ILE A 176 10.23 10.61 -9.18
N THR A 177 10.66 11.12 -8.02
CA THR A 177 12.01 10.88 -7.47
C THR A 177 12.02 9.86 -6.34
N SER A 178 10.86 9.49 -5.85
CA SER A 178 10.68 8.52 -4.79
C SER A 178 10.99 7.09 -5.23
N THR A 179 11.55 6.29 -4.33
CA THR A 179 11.65 4.82 -4.51
C THR A 179 10.75 4.12 -3.50
N VAL A 180 9.89 3.22 -3.97
CA VAL A 180 8.95 2.49 -3.11
C VAL A 180 9.27 1.01 -3.11
N PHE A 181 9.35 0.42 -1.92
CA PHE A 181 9.52 -1.02 -1.72
C PHE A 181 8.35 -1.57 -0.94
N ARG A 182 7.83 -2.74 -1.34
CA ARG A 182 7.01 -3.58 -0.47
C ARG A 182 7.94 -4.48 0.31
N VAL A 183 7.87 -4.40 1.64
CA VAL A 183 8.76 -5.14 2.55
C VAL A 183 7.97 -6.11 3.43
N SER A 184 8.40 -7.36 3.45
CA SER A 184 8.02 -8.37 4.45
C SER A 184 9.20 -8.60 5.40
N ALA A 185 8.99 -8.39 6.70
CA ALA A 185 10.00 -8.61 7.72
C ALA A 185 9.60 -9.79 8.63
N TYR A 186 10.55 -10.68 8.92
CA TYR A 186 10.35 -11.87 9.73
C TYR A 186 11.21 -11.80 10.99
N VAL A 187 10.61 -12.13 12.12
CA VAL A 187 11.20 -12.02 13.44
C VAL A 187 11.42 -13.42 14.01
N SER A 188 12.55 -13.66 14.69
CA SER A 188 12.74 -14.88 15.48
C SER A 188 11.93 -14.80 16.77
N ILE A 189 10.82 -15.53 16.83
CA ILE A 189 10.08 -15.72 18.08
C ILE A 189 10.81 -16.78 18.91
N ASN A 190 11.21 -16.46 20.14
CA ASN A 190 11.67 -17.46 21.10
C ASN A 190 10.49 -18.41 21.43
N PHE A 191 10.51 -19.58 20.78
CA PHE A 191 9.82 -20.89 20.92
C PHE A 191 8.64 -21.16 21.88
N TRP A 192 8.00 -20.18 22.53
CA TRP A 192 6.82 -20.39 23.40
C TRP A 192 5.55 -19.63 22.96
N TYR A 193 5.60 -18.88 21.85
CA TYR A 193 4.43 -18.26 21.21
C TYR A 193 4.16 -18.88 19.83
N ARG A 194 4.10 -20.20 19.75
CA ARG A 194 3.67 -20.93 18.55
C ARG A 194 2.14 -21.03 18.53
N ILE A 195 1.44 -19.91 18.46
CA ILE A 195 -0.01 -19.86 18.19
C ILE A 195 -0.27 -18.66 17.28
N LEU A 196 -0.69 -18.95 16.03
CA LEU A 196 -1.16 -18.05 14.96
C LEU A 196 -0.14 -17.34 14.05
N LEU A 197 0.75 -18.10 13.42
CA LEU A 197 1.05 -17.88 12.01
C LEU A 197 0.71 -19.19 11.29
N GLU A 198 -0.60 -19.43 11.16
CA GLU A 198 -1.13 -20.55 10.38
C GLU A 198 -0.88 -20.28 8.90
N GLU A 199 -0.38 -21.31 8.23
CA GLU A 199 0.15 -21.33 6.85
C GLU A 199 -0.86 -20.98 5.74
N ASP A 200 -2.08 -20.53 6.05
CA ASP A 200 -3.13 -20.25 5.05
C ASP A 200 -3.80 -18.87 5.21
N ASN A 201 -3.20 -17.93 5.96
CA ASN A 201 -3.70 -16.56 6.08
C ASN A 201 -2.55 -15.54 6.08
N LEU A 202 -1.93 -15.35 4.92
CA LEU A 202 -1.02 -14.24 4.67
C LEU A 202 -1.79 -12.91 4.70
N LYS A 203 -2.04 -12.37 5.91
CA LYS A 203 -2.20 -10.92 6.07
C LYS A 203 -0.84 -10.30 5.76
N ILE A 204 -0.59 -10.05 4.47
CA ILE A 204 0.62 -9.40 4.00
C ILE A 204 0.68 -8.05 4.71
N LEU A 205 1.60 -7.90 5.66
CA LEU A 205 2.06 -6.59 6.10
C LEU A 205 2.71 -5.96 4.86
N ASN A 206 1.91 -5.32 4.01
CA ASN A 206 2.41 -4.51 2.92
C ASN A 206 2.96 -3.24 3.54
N LEU A 207 4.18 -3.32 4.09
CA LEU A 207 4.94 -2.14 4.46
C LEU A 207 5.46 -1.55 3.16
N TYR A 208 4.80 -0.50 2.68
CA TYR A 208 5.41 0.34 1.65
C TYR A 208 6.48 1.17 2.33
N LEU A 209 7.72 0.76 2.13
CA LEU A 209 8.90 1.53 2.48
C LEU A 209 9.19 2.51 1.36
N HIS A 210 8.94 3.77 1.64
CA HIS A 210 9.14 4.86 0.71
C HIS A 210 10.41 5.61 1.07
N ILE A 211 11.39 5.63 0.16
CA ILE A 211 12.67 6.30 0.33
C ILE A 211 12.66 7.59 -0.47
N LEU A 212 12.70 8.71 0.24
CA LEU A 212 12.95 10.02 -0.37
C LEU A 212 14.45 10.21 -0.60
N HIS A 213 14.80 10.84 -1.72
CA HIS A 213 16.18 11.31 -1.97
C HIS A 213 16.69 12.25 -0.85
N PHE A 214 15.77 12.83 -0.08
CA PHE A 214 16.00 13.44 1.22
C PHE A 214 15.68 12.44 2.33
N LYS A 215 16.65 11.60 2.72
CA LYS A 215 16.89 11.08 4.08
C LYS A 215 15.68 10.65 4.94
N GLU A 216 14.53 10.30 4.38
CA GLU A 216 13.30 9.97 5.12
C GLU A 216 12.64 8.72 4.53
N LEU A 217 12.21 7.85 5.45
CA LEU A 217 11.60 6.55 5.22
C LEU A 217 10.16 6.60 5.73
N PHE A 218 9.19 6.46 4.84
CA PHE A 218 7.81 6.28 5.26
C PHE A 218 7.45 4.81 5.23
N PHE A 219 6.85 4.34 6.32
CA PHE A 219 6.22 3.04 6.41
C PHE A 219 4.73 3.22 6.41
N HIS A 220 4.08 2.61 5.43
CA HIS A 220 2.63 2.50 5.39
C HIS A 220 2.24 1.05 5.64
N SER A 221 1.53 0.78 6.74
CA SER A 221 1.00 -0.57 7.04
C SER A 221 -0.46 -0.63 6.62
N CYS A 222 -0.79 -1.56 5.72
CA CYS A 222 -2.13 -1.86 5.22
C CYS A 222 -2.59 -3.24 5.69
N PHE A 223 -3.85 -3.37 6.13
CA PHE A 223 -4.51 -4.67 6.33
C PHE A 223 -5.07 -5.24 5.03
#